data_AF-A0A820N158-F1
#
_entry.id   AF-A0A820N158-F1
#
_cell.length_a   1.000
_cell.length_b   1.000
_cell.length_c   1.000
_cell.angle_alpha   90.00
_cell.angle_beta   90.00
_cell.angle_gamma   90.00
#
_symmetry.space_group_name_H-M   'P 1'
#
loop_
_entity.id
_entity.type
_entity.pdbx_description
1 polymer ?
#
loop_
_entity_poly.entity_id
_entity_poly.type
_entity_poly.pdbx_seq_one_letter_code
_entity_poly.pdbx_strand_id
1 'polypeptide(L)'
;MCPPMKNKSNLKWKQNAITVAGGNERGQELNQLDHPYGIFIDEKTNIFIADFGNHRIVEWKQDAIKGQIIAGGNGQGTRMDQLNSPTDVIVDEQSHSIIIADYGNSRVIQWVNQSQQILIDNIDCSRLAMDKHGYL
;
A
#
# COMPACT_ATOMS: atom_id res chain seq x y z
N MET A 1 -12.53 3.65 28.34
CA MET A 1 -13.92 3.40 27.89
C MET A 1 -14.17 4.21 26.63
N CYS A 2 -14.38 3.56 25.47
CA CYS A 2 -14.83 4.28 24.28
C CYS A 2 -16.26 4.80 24.50
N PRO A 3 -16.58 6.04 24.12
CA PRO A 3 -17.93 6.56 24.23
C PRO A 3 -18.88 5.77 23.32
N PRO A 4 -20.13 5.52 23.74
CA PRO A 4 -21.10 4.82 22.92
C PRO A 4 -21.40 5.63 21.66
N MET A 5 -21.30 4.97 20.50
CA MET A 5 -21.65 5.57 19.21
C MET A 5 -23.13 5.92 19.20
N LYS A 6 -23.46 7.21 19.06
CA LYS A 6 -24.83 7.66 18.80
C LYS A 6 -25.29 7.12 17.44
N ASN A 7 -26.52 6.63 17.41
CA ASN A 7 -27.22 6.04 16.28
C ASN A 7 -26.99 6.84 14.98
N LYS A 8 -26.26 6.26 14.03
CA LYS A 8 -25.87 6.91 12.77
C LYS A 8 -26.82 6.51 11.64
N SER A 9 -28.07 6.95 11.70
CA SER A 9 -29.09 6.73 10.66
C SER A 9 -28.80 7.47 9.33
N ASN A 10 -27.70 8.25 9.25
CA ASN A 10 -27.29 9.00 8.06
C ASN A 10 -25.97 8.51 7.44
N LEU A 11 -25.47 7.34 7.84
CA LEU A 11 -24.32 6.75 7.13
C LEU A 11 -24.78 6.16 5.81
N LYS A 12 -24.28 6.72 4.70
CA LYS A 12 -24.40 6.15 3.35
C LYS A 12 -23.48 4.94 3.14
N TRP A 13 -23.43 4.01 4.09
CA TRP A 13 -22.79 2.72 3.79
C TRP A 13 -23.77 1.93 2.91
N LYS A 14 -23.30 1.44 1.75
CA LYS A 14 -24.03 0.38 1.07
C LYS A 14 -24.20 -0.77 2.07
N GLN A 15 -25.43 -1.27 2.22
CA GLN A 15 -25.74 -2.35 3.18
C GLN A 15 -24.99 -3.66 2.88
N ASN A 16 -24.34 -3.78 1.72
CA ASN A 16 -23.55 -4.93 1.32
C ASN A 16 -22.10 -4.51 1.06
N ALA A 17 -21.18 -4.98 1.91
CA ALA A 17 -19.75 -4.88 1.67
C ALA A 17 -19.33 -5.90 0.60
N ILE A 18 -18.35 -5.54 -0.23
CA ILE A 18 -17.75 -6.41 -1.23
C ILE A 18 -16.23 -6.43 -1.03
N THR A 19 -15.60 -7.54 -1.40
CA THR A 19 -14.14 -7.63 -1.51
C THR A 19 -13.69 -6.95 -2.81
N VAL A 20 -12.68 -6.09 -2.72
CA VAL A 20 -12.21 -5.24 -3.83
C VAL A 20 -10.81 -5.51 -4.41
N ALA A 21 -9.83 -6.23 -3.83
CA ALA A 21 -9.54 -6.47 -2.42
C ALA A 21 -9.03 -7.88 -2.05
N GLY A 22 -8.81 -8.83 -2.97
CA GLY A 22 -8.22 -10.14 -2.66
C GLY A 22 -9.27 -11.21 -2.49
N GLY A 23 -9.36 -11.81 -1.31
CA GLY A 23 -10.43 -12.75 -0.97
C GLY A 23 -10.29 -14.17 -1.47
N ASN A 24 -9.14 -14.54 -2.06
CA ASN A 24 -8.86 -15.91 -2.53
C ASN A 24 -7.88 -16.65 -1.60
N GLU A 25 -8.11 -16.54 -0.29
CA GLU A 25 -7.19 -17.03 0.75
C GLU A 25 -5.86 -16.28 0.81
N ARG A 26 -5.05 -16.63 1.82
CA ARG A 26 -3.69 -16.14 1.99
C ARG A 26 -2.78 -16.79 0.96
N GLY A 27 -1.97 -16.00 0.24
CA GLY A 27 -0.99 -16.55 -0.69
C GLY A 27 -0.26 -15.50 -1.52
N GLN A 28 0.50 -15.95 -2.52
CA GLN A 28 1.41 -15.12 -3.30
C GLN A 28 0.90 -14.81 -4.72
N GLU A 29 -0.21 -15.45 -5.14
CA GLU A 29 -0.79 -15.21 -6.46
C GLU A 29 -1.30 -13.77 -6.58
N LEU A 30 -1.52 -13.30 -7.81
CA LEU A 30 -1.94 -11.91 -8.05
C LEU A 30 -3.37 -11.61 -7.57
N ASN A 31 -4.18 -12.63 -7.31
CA ASN A 31 -5.51 -12.50 -6.73
C ASN A 31 -5.52 -12.77 -5.20
N GLN A 32 -4.35 -12.89 -4.59
CA GLN A 32 -4.14 -13.19 -3.17
C GLN A 32 -3.27 -12.10 -2.51
N LEU A 33 -3.37 -12.03 -1.18
CA LEU A 33 -2.53 -11.17 -0.33
C LEU A 33 -2.02 -11.99 0.85
N ASP A 34 -0.92 -11.54 1.45
CA ASP A 34 -0.36 -12.09 2.67
C ASP A 34 -0.09 -10.99 3.71
N HIS A 35 -0.92 -10.93 4.75
CA HIS A 35 -0.85 -9.93 5.83
C HIS A 35 -0.76 -8.48 5.32
N PRO A 36 -1.68 -7.96 4.49
CA PRO A 36 -1.59 -6.57 4.02
C PRO A 36 -1.69 -5.54 5.17
N TYR A 37 -0.79 -4.54 5.22
CA TYR A 37 -0.67 -3.61 6.37
C TYR A 37 -1.04 -2.15 6.06
N GLY A 38 -0.80 -1.72 4.82
CA GLY A 38 -0.99 -0.35 4.36
C GLY A 38 -1.83 -0.31 3.09
N ILE A 39 -2.61 0.75 2.95
CA ILE A 39 -3.49 0.97 1.79
C ILE A 39 -3.52 2.45 1.44
N PHE A 40 -3.43 2.74 0.14
CA PHE A 40 -3.67 4.06 -0.42
C PHE A 40 -4.69 3.94 -1.56
N ILE A 41 -5.55 4.94 -1.70
CA ILE A 41 -6.56 4.98 -2.76
C ILE A 41 -6.36 6.29 -3.51
N ASP A 42 -6.12 6.20 -4.82
CA ASP A 42 -5.93 7.37 -5.68
C ASP A 42 -7.28 7.99 -6.11
N GLU A 43 -7.24 9.16 -6.76
CA GLU A 43 -8.42 9.85 -7.28
C GLU A 43 -9.21 9.03 -8.32
N LYS A 44 -8.58 8.02 -8.93
CA LYS A 44 -9.19 7.09 -9.90
C LYS A 44 -9.76 5.84 -9.23
N THR A 45 -9.75 5.77 -7.90
CA THR A 45 -10.18 4.63 -7.09
C THR A 45 -9.36 3.35 -7.28
N ASN A 46 -8.13 3.47 -7.79
CA ASN A 46 -7.16 2.39 -7.73
C ASN A 46 -6.67 2.23 -6.29
N ILE A 47 -6.48 0.98 -5.89
CA ILE A 47 -6.12 0.60 -4.53
C ILE A 47 -4.68 0.10 -4.53
N PHE A 48 -3.82 0.76 -3.80
CA PHE A 48 -2.42 0.42 -3.61
C PHE A 48 -2.27 -0.24 -2.26
N ILE A 49 -1.69 -1.43 -2.20
CA ILE A 49 -1.62 -2.23 -0.97
C ILE A 49 -0.18 -2.61 -0.69
N ALA A 50 0.26 -2.34 0.54
CA ALA A 50 1.49 -2.90 1.09
C ALA A 50 1.23 -4.35 1.53
N ASP A 51 1.57 -5.29 0.64
CA ASP A 51 1.39 -6.73 0.82
C ASP A 51 2.60 -7.29 1.60
N PHE A 52 2.60 -7.01 2.91
CA PHE A 52 3.72 -7.15 3.84
C PHE A 52 4.41 -8.52 3.75
N GLY A 53 3.62 -9.61 3.82
CA GLY A 53 4.13 -10.98 3.86
C GLY A 53 4.70 -11.43 2.51
N ASN A 54 4.28 -10.79 1.43
CA ASN A 54 4.78 -11.05 0.08
C ASN A 54 5.88 -10.05 -0.35
N HIS A 55 6.26 -9.11 0.51
CA HIS A 55 7.34 -8.15 0.26
C HIS A 55 7.19 -7.39 -1.05
N ARG A 56 5.97 -6.90 -1.31
CA ARG A 56 5.60 -6.22 -2.55
C ARG A 56 4.55 -5.14 -2.29
N ILE A 57 4.45 -4.21 -3.24
CA ILE A 57 3.29 -3.33 -3.37
C ILE A 57 2.50 -3.80 -4.59
N VAL A 58 1.19 -3.95 -4.40
CA VAL A 58 0.25 -4.31 -5.47
C VAL A 58 -0.79 -3.23 -5.69
N GLU A 59 -1.03 -2.89 -6.95
CA GLU A 59 -2.12 -2.04 -7.41
C GLU A 59 -3.31 -2.91 -7.82
N TRP A 60 -4.50 -2.53 -7.35
CA TRP A 60 -5.77 -3.03 -7.82
C TRP A 60 -6.58 -1.92 -8.45
N LYS A 61 -6.82 -2.05 -9.74
CA LYS A 61 -7.76 -1.17 -10.44
C LYS A 61 -9.19 -1.50 -10.03
N GLN A 62 -10.06 -0.52 -10.15
CA GLN A 62 -11.49 -0.72 -9.93
C GLN A 62 -12.00 -1.94 -10.73
N ASP A 63 -12.76 -2.81 -10.05
CA ASP A 63 -13.35 -4.04 -10.60
C ASP A 63 -12.36 -5.12 -11.09
N ALA A 64 -11.05 -4.97 -10.82
CA ALA A 64 -10.05 -5.95 -11.19
C ALA A 64 -10.12 -7.21 -10.31
N ILE A 65 -10.07 -8.39 -10.93
CA ILE A 65 -10.06 -9.69 -10.23
C ILE A 65 -8.68 -10.08 -9.67
N LYS A 66 -7.62 -9.40 -10.10
CA LYS A 66 -6.22 -9.63 -9.72
C LYS A 66 -5.41 -8.34 -9.77
N GLY A 67 -4.43 -8.23 -8.90
CA GLY A 67 -3.58 -7.06 -8.76
C GLY A 67 -2.44 -7.09 -9.76
N GLN A 68 -1.73 -5.98 -9.80
CA GLN A 68 -0.48 -5.81 -10.53
C GLN A 68 0.61 -5.44 -9.54
N ILE A 69 1.75 -6.13 -9.57
CA ILE A 69 2.91 -5.74 -8.77
C ILE A 69 3.49 -4.47 -9.38
N ILE A 70 3.59 -3.42 -8.58
CA ILE A 70 4.14 -2.11 -9.01
C ILE A 70 5.47 -1.79 -8.33
N ALA A 71 5.75 -2.42 -7.19
CA ALA A 71 7.04 -2.33 -6.50
C ALA A 71 7.35 -3.61 -5.72
N GLY A 72 8.64 -3.93 -5.60
CA GLY A 72 9.10 -5.20 -5.02
C GLY A 72 8.72 -6.41 -5.88
N GLY A 73 8.44 -7.55 -5.23
CA GLY A 73 8.11 -8.80 -5.93
C GLY A 73 9.30 -9.57 -6.50
N ASN A 74 10.52 -9.03 -6.38
CA ASN A 74 11.78 -9.70 -6.76
C ASN A 74 12.42 -10.46 -5.58
N GLY A 75 11.58 -11.00 -4.71
CA GLY A 75 11.97 -11.61 -3.43
C GLY A 75 12.28 -10.59 -2.33
N GLN A 76 12.31 -11.08 -1.09
CA GLN A 76 12.73 -10.30 0.08
C GLN A 76 14.19 -9.88 -0.04
N GLY A 77 14.52 -8.63 0.28
CA GLY A 77 15.91 -8.20 0.39
C GLY A 77 16.10 -6.69 0.38
N THR A 78 17.38 -6.27 0.31
CA THR A 78 17.82 -4.88 0.48
C THR A 78 18.12 -4.16 -0.83
N ARG A 79 18.12 -4.87 -1.97
CA ARG A 79 18.37 -4.25 -3.28
C ARG A 79 17.30 -3.19 -3.60
N MET A 80 17.61 -2.30 -4.54
CA MET A 80 16.70 -1.21 -4.92
C MET A 80 15.39 -1.72 -5.55
N ASP A 81 15.42 -2.88 -6.18
CA ASP A 81 14.28 -3.57 -6.80
C ASP A 81 13.54 -4.53 -5.86
N GLN A 82 14.00 -4.63 -4.60
CA GLN A 82 13.45 -5.51 -3.57
C GLN A 82 12.86 -4.69 -2.42
N LEU A 83 11.93 -5.31 -1.70
CA LEU A 83 11.39 -4.80 -0.45
C LEU A 83 11.57 -5.87 0.63
N ASN A 84 11.43 -5.43 1.88
CA ASN A 84 11.43 -6.29 3.04
C ASN A 84 10.32 -5.81 3.99
N SER A 85 9.22 -6.56 4.01
CA SER A 85 8.09 -6.32 4.91
C SER A 85 7.57 -4.87 4.87
N PRO A 86 7.17 -4.35 3.69
CA PRO A 86 6.66 -2.99 3.58
C PRO A 86 5.39 -2.83 4.42
N THR A 87 5.29 -1.73 5.17
CA THR A 87 4.19 -1.50 6.10
C THR A 87 3.19 -0.47 5.60
N ASP A 88 3.62 0.43 4.72
CA ASP A 88 2.77 1.46 4.15
C ASP A 88 3.20 1.87 2.75
N VAL A 89 2.25 2.44 2.01
CA VAL A 89 2.45 3.00 0.69
C VAL A 89 1.60 4.25 0.53
N ILE A 90 2.16 5.29 -0.09
CA ILE A 90 1.42 6.45 -0.60
C ILE A 90 1.84 6.73 -2.03
N VAL A 91 0.97 7.37 -2.79
CA VAL A 91 1.26 7.81 -4.16
C VAL A 91 1.24 9.33 -4.20
N ASP A 92 2.32 9.91 -4.71
CA ASP A 92 2.30 11.30 -5.14
C ASP A 92 1.71 11.36 -6.54
N GLU A 93 0.45 11.80 -6.64
CA GLU A 93 -0.27 11.87 -7.90
C GLU A 93 0.29 12.92 -8.87
N GLN A 94 1.03 13.93 -8.39
CA GLN A 94 1.62 14.95 -9.26
C GLN A 94 2.83 14.39 -10.02
N SER A 95 3.70 13.65 -9.32
CA SER A 95 4.91 13.06 -9.90
C SER A 95 4.70 11.61 -10.37
N HIS A 96 3.56 11.01 -10.05
CA HIS A 96 3.28 9.56 -10.17
C HIS A 96 4.32 8.69 -9.45
N SER A 97 4.87 9.20 -8.35
CA SER A 97 5.84 8.47 -7.53
C SER A 97 5.15 7.61 -6.48
N ILE A 98 5.65 6.40 -6.28
CA ILE A 98 5.21 5.51 -5.21
C ILE A 98 6.21 5.64 -4.07
N ILE A 99 5.76 6.00 -2.87
CA ILE A 99 6.63 6.09 -1.69
C ILE A 99 6.22 5.00 -0.71
N ILE A 100 7.21 4.27 -0.21
CA ILE A 100 7.04 3.01 0.51
C ILE A 100 7.80 3.05 1.82
N ALA A 101 7.12 2.69 2.91
CA ALA A 101 7.73 2.44 4.20
C ALA A 101 8.26 1.00 4.20
N ASP A 102 9.51 0.83 3.75
CA ASP A 102 10.20 -0.46 3.60
C ASP A 102 10.79 -0.88 4.95
N TYR A 103 9.89 -1.17 5.90
CA TYR A 103 10.15 -1.29 7.33
C TYR A 103 11.26 -2.30 7.67
N GLY A 104 11.27 -3.48 7.04
CA GLY A 104 12.28 -4.50 7.30
C GLY A 104 13.69 -4.11 6.83
N ASN A 105 13.80 -3.05 6.02
CA ASN A 105 15.06 -2.45 5.60
C ASN A 105 15.33 -1.09 6.29
N SER A 106 14.52 -0.69 7.27
CA SER A 106 14.61 0.58 7.99
C SER A 106 14.80 1.81 7.09
N ARG A 107 14.04 1.86 5.97
CA ARG A 107 14.14 2.93 4.97
C ARG A 107 12.78 3.36 4.42
N VAL A 108 12.73 4.59 3.92
CA VAL A 108 11.67 5.08 3.04
C VAL A 108 12.24 5.14 1.63
N ILE A 109 11.63 4.40 0.70
CA ILE A 109 12.07 4.30 -0.69
C ILE A 109 11.00 4.83 -1.63
N GLN A 110 11.42 5.60 -2.63
CA GLN A 110 10.57 6.12 -3.70
C GLN A 110 10.85 5.38 -5.00
N TRP A 111 9.80 5.03 -5.73
CA TRP A 111 9.83 4.41 -7.04
C TRP A 111 9.19 5.34 -8.07
N VAL A 112 9.92 5.66 -9.15
CA VAL A 112 9.51 6.59 -10.21
C VAL A 112 9.95 6.05 -11.56
N ASN A 113 9.03 5.71 -12.47
CA ASN A 113 9.33 5.32 -13.86
C ASN A 113 10.56 4.37 -13.98
N GLN A 114 10.54 3.25 -13.24
CA GLN A 114 11.61 2.23 -13.15
C GLN A 114 12.89 2.63 -12.38
N SER A 115 13.01 3.89 -11.96
CA SER A 115 14.07 4.34 -11.06
C SER A 115 13.63 4.23 -9.61
N GLN A 116 14.57 3.96 -8.72
CA GLN A 116 14.33 3.94 -7.28
C GLN A 116 15.35 4.81 -6.57
N GLN A 117 14.92 5.49 -5.51
CA GLN A 117 15.79 6.25 -4.64
C GLN A 117 15.38 6.09 -3.19
N ILE A 118 16.37 5.98 -2.30
CA ILE A 118 16.13 6.02 -0.85
C ILE A 118 15.94 7.49 -0.48
N LEU A 119 14.77 7.82 0.06
CA LEU A 119 14.46 9.17 0.55
C LEU A 119 14.98 9.37 1.97
N ILE A 120 14.83 8.34 2.81
CA ILE A 120 15.23 8.35 4.22
C ILE A 120 15.79 6.97 4.56
N ASP A 121 16.89 6.93 5.28
CA ASP A 121 17.55 5.70 5.73
C ASP A 121 17.71 5.71 7.26
N ASN A 122 17.92 4.53 7.86
CA ASN A 122 18.03 4.31 9.30
C ASN A 122 16.80 4.82 10.09
N ILE A 123 15.61 4.53 9.57
CA ILE A 123 14.34 4.89 10.19
C ILE A 123 13.36 3.70 10.23
N ASP A 124 12.77 3.45 11.40
CA ASP A 124 11.70 2.47 11.56
C ASP A 124 10.34 3.13 11.24
N CYS A 125 10.16 3.46 9.97
CA CYS A 125 8.92 4.07 9.48
C CYS A 125 7.85 2.99 9.31
N SER A 126 6.70 3.17 9.97
CA SER A 126 5.56 2.24 9.90
C SER A 126 4.32 2.84 9.22
N ARG A 127 4.29 4.17 9.06
CA ARG A 127 3.19 4.92 8.45
C ARG A 127 3.73 6.13 7.70
N LEU A 128 3.15 6.39 6.54
CA LEU A 128 3.46 7.54 5.71
C LEU A 128 2.26 8.48 5.67
N ALA A 129 2.52 9.77 5.57
CA ALA A 129 1.53 10.77 5.23
C ALA A 129 2.20 11.77 4.29
N MET A 130 1.40 12.45 3.49
CA MET A 130 1.89 13.52 2.64
C MET A 130 0.94 14.70 2.77
N ASP A 131 1.50 15.90 2.87
CA ASP A 131 0.71 17.10 2.91
C ASP A 131 0.17 17.48 1.52
N LYS A 132 -0.67 18.52 1.48
CA LYS A 132 -1.26 19.04 0.22
C LYS A 132 -0.24 19.61 -0.77
N HIS A 133 1.01 19.79 -0.33
CA HIS A 133 2.10 20.32 -1.13
C HIS A 133 3.04 19.23 -1.63
N GLY A 134 2.78 17.96 -1.30
CA GLY A 134 3.60 16.83 -1.72
C GLY A 134 4.80 16.56 -0.80
N TYR A 135 4.83 17.15 0.40
CA TYR A 135 5.89 16.89 1.38
C TYR A 135 5.52 15.74 2.30
N LEU A 136 6.51 14.87 2.53
CA LEU A 136 6.46 13.71 3.41
C LEU A 136 6.61 14.07 4.89
#